data_AF-A0A0H2RLT3-F1
#
_entry.id   AF-A0A0H2RLT3-F1
#
_cell.length_a   1.000
_cell.length_b   1.000
_cell.length_c   1.000
_cell.angle_alpha   90.00
_cell.angle_beta   90.00
_cell.angle_gamma   90.00
#
_symmetry.space_group_name_H-M   'P 1'
#
loop_
_entity.id
_entity.type
_entity.pdbx_description
1 polymer ?
#
loop_
_entity_poly.entity_id
_entity_poly.type
_entity_poly.pdbx_seq_one_letter_code
_entity_poly.pdbx_strand_id
1 'polypeptide(L)'
;MFELSSSEVKLSFHLPPSHPSRLHPALVHAICAAASIYTDKIPPTKLPFHGRVPAHQLFPDSEKRLFNLPDTFAERHCRLAFKRFKESREFGRLGFSVGIVQAITILSITLRRLAKWAPSHGSMDGSVRMAALLHLNVGPGFESLSDDYTPGVRLDPAHSPKEEEARRNTFWACYAAERYYARMSSHPMSLDDEDVSQPLPLRGDLFEQGFTVPMSQRQFIHSPDLLSSHPPELTDSFVLMVKSAILVSRVRTFNRRFRKLNFLGVDDMCLNVSPSSESNTPTSSGSNDGSQSSTGSSNRTKTTDARQVDRFLKLENEVESFTRSFPAYLQEPITQDGFVDEMLFNTFLASHFAKISLHEPHADFKLNESDFDGADFTCESAHKVGEALDSAYHLFRTMTGSISDVTLADTYCVSLLYQCAAICVEIIQKSFRSPPTTEEEIIARPRAHKYWDRFQFMRSTLRKIGARLPQAAVNAILLTEMVRRLMDPKRRTARVSVD
;
A
#
# COMPACT_ATOMS: atom_id res chain seq x y z
N MET A 1 20.84 -0.48 11.05
CA MET A 1 21.21 0.35 9.87
C MET A 1 20.97 1.82 10.18
N PHE A 2 19.77 2.18 10.66
CA PHE A 2 19.44 3.57 10.98
C PHE A 2 20.40 4.24 11.99
N GLU A 3 20.93 3.52 12.98
CA GLU A 3 21.92 4.08 13.92
C GLU A 3 23.30 4.37 13.32
N LEU A 4 23.68 3.66 12.26
CA LEU A 4 25.05 3.67 11.75
C LEU A 4 25.13 4.53 10.49
N SER A 5 26.01 5.51 10.50
CA SER A 5 26.44 6.22 9.31
C SER A 5 27.03 5.27 8.27
N SER A 6 27.11 5.71 7.02
CA SER A 6 27.75 4.94 5.94
C SER A 6 29.20 4.52 6.28
N SER A 7 29.92 5.36 7.05
CA SER A 7 31.28 5.07 7.51
C SER A 7 31.28 3.98 8.58
N GLU A 8 30.36 4.02 9.54
CA GLU A 8 30.23 2.99 10.58
C GLU A 8 29.80 1.64 10.00
N VAL A 9 28.92 1.64 9.00
CA VAL A 9 28.57 0.44 8.24
C VAL A 9 29.82 -0.18 7.62
N LYS A 10 30.69 0.63 6.98
CA LYS A 10 31.95 0.14 6.40
C LYS A 10 32.87 -0.44 7.46
N LEU A 11 33.04 0.26 8.58
CA LEU A 11 33.86 -0.18 9.71
C LEU A 11 33.36 -1.50 10.31
N SER A 12 32.04 -1.69 10.37
CA SER A 12 31.44 -2.92 10.90
C SER A 12 31.87 -4.19 10.16
N PHE A 13 32.22 -4.08 8.86
CA PHE A 13 32.70 -5.22 8.07
C PHE A 13 34.10 -5.68 8.45
N HIS A 14 34.90 -4.82 9.09
CA HIS A 14 36.23 -5.17 9.58
C HIS A 14 36.18 -5.88 10.94
N LEU A 15 35.03 -5.89 11.62
CA LEU A 15 34.85 -6.59 12.89
C LEU A 15 34.70 -8.11 12.68
N PRO A 16 35.12 -8.96 13.64
CA PRO A 16 34.89 -10.40 13.56
C PRO A 16 33.41 -10.79 13.41
N PRO A 17 33.06 -11.94 12.79
CA PRO A 17 31.67 -12.39 12.60
C PRO A 17 30.83 -12.45 13.88
N SER A 18 31.47 -12.68 15.02
CA SER A 18 30.85 -12.78 16.35
C SER A 18 30.76 -11.45 17.11
N HIS A 19 31.28 -10.36 16.55
CA HIS A 19 31.29 -9.07 17.25
C HIS A 19 29.87 -8.47 17.31
N PRO A 20 29.39 -7.97 18.47
CA PRO A 20 28.03 -7.47 18.63
C PRO A 20 27.71 -6.28 17.70
N SER A 21 28.68 -5.40 17.45
CA SER A 21 28.53 -4.26 16.53
C SER A 21 28.66 -4.61 15.05
N ARG A 22 28.89 -5.89 14.70
CA ARG A 22 28.91 -6.30 13.29
C ARG A 22 27.48 -6.43 12.78
N LEU A 23 27.22 -5.89 11.58
CA LEU A 23 25.92 -6.06 10.94
C LEU A 23 25.57 -7.53 10.74
N HIS A 24 24.31 -7.85 11.03
CA HIS A 24 23.79 -9.20 10.86
C HIS A 24 23.98 -9.68 9.41
N PRO A 25 24.52 -10.90 9.16
CA PRO A 25 24.79 -11.37 7.81
C PRO A 25 23.58 -11.35 6.87
N ALA A 26 22.38 -11.64 7.38
CA ALA A 26 21.15 -11.54 6.59
C ALA A 26 20.88 -10.11 6.09
N LEU A 27 21.13 -9.10 6.92
CA LEU A 27 20.94 -7.69 6.58
C LEU A 27 21.92 -7.26 5.48
N VAL A 28 23.18 -7.69 5.58
CA VAL A 28 24.19 -7.42 4.56
C VAL A 28 23.76 -7.97 3.20
N HIS A 29 23.33 -9.23 3.15
CA HIS A 29 22.85 -9.83 1.91
C HIS A 29 21.58 -9.14 1.38
N ALA A 30 20.64 -8.74 2.25
CA ALA A 30 19.46 -7.98 1.85
C ALA A 30 19.82 -6.64 1.21
N ILE A 31 20.76 -5.89 1.79
CA ILE A 31 21.28 -4.63 1.25
C ILE A 31 21.92 -4.87 -0.12
N CYS A 32 22.79 -5.87 -0.26
CA CYS A 32 23.39 -6.21 -1.55
C CYS A 32 22.35 -6.54 -2.62
N ALA A 33 21.30 -7.29 -2.26
CA ALA A 33 20.22 -7.61 -3.19
C ALA A 33 19.48 -6.34 -3.65
N ALA A 34 19.10 -5.46 -2.71
CA ALA A 34 18.42 -4.21 -3.01
C ALA A 34 19.27 -3.26 -3.86
N ALA A 35 20.54 -3.06 -3.48
CA ALA A 35 21.47 -2.16 -4.16
C ALA A 35 21.82 -2.64 -5.57
N SER A 36 21.82 -3.95 -5.81
CA SER A 36 22.17 -4.53 -7.13
C SER A 36 21.27 -4.08 -8.27
N ILE A 37 20.07 -3.58 -7.97
CA ILE A 37 19.11 -3.08 -8.96
C ILE A 37 19.50 -1.69 -9.45
N TYR A 38 20.22 -0.92 -8.64
CA TYR A 38 20.51 0.50 -8.86
C TYR A 38 21.98 0.76 -9.23
N THR A 39 22.77 -0.29 -9.42
CA THR A 39 24.18 -0.18 -9.82
C THR A 39 24.37 -0.61 -11.26
N ASP A 40 25.17 0.14 -12.00
CA ASP A 40 25.62 -0.17 -13.35
C ASP A 40 26.63 -1.34 -13.38
N LYS A 41 27.28 -1.62 -12.25
CA LYS A 41 28.25 -2.71 -12.09
C LYS A 41 27.64 -4.10 -12.16
N ILE A 42 26.34 -4.23 -12.01
CA ILE A 42 25.62 -5.50 -12.03
C ILE A 42 24.64 -5.47 -13.19
N PRO A 43 24.65 -6.48 -14.09
CA PRO A 43 23.69 -6.55 -15.17
C PRO A 43 22.25 -6.51 -14.64
N PRO A 44 21.34 -5.75 -15.26
CA PRO A 44 19.94 -5.70 -14.85
C PRO A 44 19.35 -7.10 -14.75
N THR A 45 18.50 -7.32 -13.75
CA THR A 45 17.78 -8.59 -13.64
C THR A 45 16.77 -8.66 -14.78
N LYS A 46 17.11 -9.39 -15.84
CA LYS A 46 16.18 -9.64 -16.94
C LYS A 46 15.21 -10.75 -16.54
N LEU A 47 13.92 -10.52 -16.78
CA LEU A 47 12.97 -11.63 -16.79
C LEU A 47 13.43 -12.61 -17.88
N PRO A 48 13.68 -13.89 -17.56
CA PRO A 48 14.21 -14.82 -18.55
C PRO A 48 13.22 -15.15 -19.68
N PHE A 49 11.99 -14.66 -19.57
CA PHE A 49 10.83 -15.14 -20.31
C PHE A 49 10.09 -14.07 -21.11
N HIS A 50 10.68 -12.89 -21.31
CA HIS A 50 10.03 -11.81 -22.05
C HIS A 50 9.60 -12.30 -23.45
N GLY A 51 8.28 -12.37 -23.68
CA GLY A 51 7.68 -12.82 -24.94
C GLY A 51 7.50 -14.34 -25.13
N ARG A 52 7.89 -15.19 -24.16
CA ARG A 52 7.79 -16.66 -24.27
C ARG A 52 6.80 -17.31 -23.31
N VAL A 53 6.41 -16.61 -22.24
CA VAL A 53 5.51 -17.15 -21.22
C VAL A 53 4.10 -16.56 -21.38
N PRO A 54 3.05 -17.38 -21.45
CA PRO A 54 1.68 -16.90 -21.47
C PRO A 54 1.38 -16.04 -20.24
N ALA A 55 0.60 -14.96 -20.40
CA ALA A 55 0.26 -14.04 -19.32
C ALA A 55 -0.50 -14.68 -18.12
N HIS A 56 -0.88 -15.96 -18.20
CA HIS A 56 -1.49 -16.71 -17.09
C HIS A 56 -0.46 -17.51 -16.26
N GLN A 57 0.82 -17.56 -16.67
CA GLN A 57 1.91 -18.28 -15.99
C GLN A 57 2.98 -17.32 -15.46
N LEU A 58 2.55 -16.22 -14.85
CA LEU A 58 3.41 -15.11 -14.40
C LEU A 58 4.33 -15.43 -13.22
N PHE A 59 4.52 -16.70 -12.88
CA PHE A 59 5.44 -17.13 -11.83
C PHE A 59 6.77 -17.54 -12.46
N PRO A 60 7.82 -16.69 -12.39
CA PRO A 60 9.07 -16.95 -13.08
C PRO A 60 9.81 -18.18 -12.54
N ASP A 61 9.46 -18.70 -11.36
CA ASP A 61 10.20 -19.78 -10.70
C ASP A 61 9.90 -21.18 -11.24
N SER A 62 8.71 -21.45 -11.80
CA SER A 62 8.41 -22.73 -12.46
C SER A 62 9.18 -22.84 -13.77
N GLU A 63 9.11 -21.79 -14.58
CA GLU A 63 9.80 -21.68 -15.87
C GLU A 63 11.33 -21.65 -15.70
N LYS A 64 11.84 -20.93 -14.71
CA LYS A 64 13.28 -20.88 -14.42
C LYS A 64 13.82 -22.25 -14.02
N ARG A 65 13.04 -23.04 -13.29
CA ARG A 65 13.35 -24.45 -13.00
C ARG A 65 13.26 -25.32 -14.25
N LEU A 66 12.23 -25.13 -15.08
CA LEU A 66 12.05 -25.86 -16.34
C LEU A 66 13.23 -25.68 -17.30
N PHE A 67 13.74 -24.44 -17.41
CA PHE A 67 14.84 -24.08 -18.30
C PHE A 67 16.21 -24.06 -17.62
N ASN A 68 16.31 -24.49 -16.35
CA ASN A 68 17.54 -24.52 -15.56
C ASN A 68 18.34 -23.21 -15.59
N LEU A 69 17.64 -22.08 -15.51
CA LEU A 69 18.27 -20.76 -15.64
C LEU A 69 18.88 -20.32 -14.30
N PRO A 70 20.08 -19.71 -14.32
CA PRO A 70 20.78 -19.34 -13.10
C PRO A 70 20.07 -18.19 -12.37
N ASP A 71 20.38 -18.08 -11.08
CA ASP A 71 19.95 -16.94 -10.29
C ASP A 71 20.69 -15.67 -10.65
N THR A 72 19.93 -14.58 -10.76
CA THR A 72 20.50 -13.25 -10.79
C THR A 72 21.22 -12.93 -9.48
N PHE A 73 22.07 -11.90 -9.50
CA PHE A 73 22.78 -11.44 -8.30
C PHE A 73 21.80 -11.14 -7.16
N ALA A 74 20.72 -10.41 -7.46
CA ALA A 74 19.69 -10.06 -6.49
C ALA A 74 19.02 -11.31 -5.89
N GLU A 75 18.62 -12.28 -6.71
CA GLU A 75 18.01 -13.53 -6.26
C GLU A 75 18.98 -14.37 -5.41
N ARG A 76 20.25 -14.44 -5.81
CA ARG A 76 21.30 -15.11 -5.04
C ARG A 76 21.45 -14.51 -3.65
N HIS A 77 21.53 -13.19 -3.56
CA HIS A 77 21.63 -12.50 -2.28
C HIS A 77 20.35 -12.59 -1.45
N CYS A 78 19.16 -12.56 -2.06
CA CYS A 78 17.90 -12.82 -1.35
C CYS A 78 17.90 -14.21 -0.69
N ARG A 79 18.31 -15.24 -1.45
CA ARG A 79 18.38 -16.63 -0.93
C ARG A 79 19.40 -16.75 0.20
N LEU A 80 20.57 -16.13 0.07
CA LEU A 80 21.58 -16.12 1.12
C LEU A 80 21.07 -15.40 2.37
N ALA A 81 20.36 -14.28 2.22
CA ALA A 81 19.77 -13.57 3.34
C ALA A 81 18.75 -14.44 4.10
N PHE A 82 17.86 -15.13 3.38
CA PHE A 82 16.94 -16.10 4.02
C PHE A 82 17.66 -17.25 4.70
N LYS A 83 18.73 -17.78 4.09
CA LYS A 83 19.55 -18.83 4.71
C LYS A 83 20.13 -18.34 6.04
N ARG A 84 20.72 -17.14 6.06
CA ARG A 84 21.27 -16.53 7.29
C ARG A 84 20.21 -16.24 8.33
N PHE A 85 19.02 -15.81 7.91
CA PHE A 85 17.88 -15.64 8.81
C PHE A 85 17.48 -16.97 9.47
N LYS A 86 17.34 -18.05 8.69
CA LYS A 86 16.98 -19.38 9.20
C LYS A 86 18.03 -19.91 10.18
N GLU A 87 19.31 -19.87 9.80
CA GLU A 87 20.42 -20.27 10.67
C GLU A 87 20.38 -19.50 12.00
N SER A 88 20.08 -18.19 11.98
CA SER A 88 20.06 -17.37 13.20
C SER A 88 18.92 -17.73 14.16
N ARG A 89 17.79 -18.27 13.64
CA ARG A 89 16.69 -18.78 14.49
C ARG A 89 17.08 -20.06 15.23
N GLU A 90 18.01 -20.83 14.69
CA GLU A 90 18.50 -22.07 15.33
C GLU A 90 19.46 -21.76 16.50
N PHE A 91 20.03 -20.55 16.56
CA PHE A 91 21.00 -20.12 17.59
C PHE A 91 20.39 -19.23 18.72
N GLY A 92 19.07 -19.23 18.93
CA GLY A 92 18.44 -18.55 20.07
C GLY A 92 18.32 -17.02 19.90
N ARG A 93 18.82 -16.22 20.85
CA ARG A 93 18.63 -14.74 20.93
C ARG A 93 19.03 -13.98 19.65
N LEU A 94 20.00 -14.50 18.87
CA LEU A 94 20.40 -13.89 17.59
C LEU A 94 19.27 -13.85 16.55
N GLY A 95 18.30 -14.76 16.65
CA GLY A 95 17.10 -14.80 15.80
C GLY A 95 16.09 -13.68 16.06
N PHE A 96 16.24 -12.94 17.16
CA PHE A 96 15.33 -11.90 17.64
C PHE A 96 16.08 -10.57 17.80
N SER A 97 16.34 -9.92 16.67
CA SER A 97 17.04 -8.63 16.64
C SER A 97 16.41 -7.64 15.65
N VAL A 98 16.60 -6.35 15.91
CA VAL A 98 16.16 -5.25 15.02
C VAL A 98 16.80 -5.40 13.63
N GLY A 99 18.05 -5.87 13.57
CA GLY A 99 18.75 -6.10 12.31
C GLY A 99 18.09 -7.16 11.42
N ILE A 100 17.47 -8.19 12.01
CA ILE A 100 16.69 -9.18 11.27
C ILE A 100 15.40 -8.57 10.73
N VAL A 101 14.69 -7.76 11.52
CA VAL A 101 13.48 -7.05 11.07
C VAL A 101 13.82 -6.14 9.88
N GLN A 102 14.91 -5.37 9.98
CA GLN A 102 15.42 -4.55 8.87
C GLN A 102 15.74 -5.42 7.63
N ALA A 103 16.39 -6.56 7.81
CA ALA A 103 16.73 -7.46 6.70
C ALA A 103 15.50 -7.99 5.98
N ILE A 104 14.50 -8.50 6.72
CA ILE A 104 13.28 -9.07 6.13
C ILE A 104 12.46 -7.98 5.43
N THR A 105 12.41 -6.76 6.00
CA THR A 105 11.73 -5.62 5.38
C THR A 105 12.36 -5.27 4.03
N ILE A 106 13.69 -5.13 3.98
CA ILE A 106 14.42 -4.88 2.73
C ILE A 106 14.18 -6.00 1.72
N LEU A 107 14.30 -7.27 2.15
CA LEU A 107 14.04 -8.42 1.28
C LEU A 107 12.63 -8.41 0.70
N SER A 108 11.63 -8.07 1.49
CA SER A 108 10.24 -8.06 1.04
C SER A 108 10.02 -7.09 -0.12
N ILE A 109 10.63 -5.90 -0.06
CA ILE A 109 10.60 -4.87 -1.10
C ILE A 109 11.44 -5.31 -2.30
N THR A 110 12.64 -5.86 -2.08
CA THR A 110 13.50 -6.37 -3.16
C THR A 110 12.82 -7.50 -3.94
N LEU A 111 12.19 -8.46 -3.26
CA LEU A 111 11.46 -9.55 -3.91
C LEU A 111 10.31 -9.02 -4.74
N ARG A 112 9.65 -7.94 -4.30
CA ARG A 112 8.63 -7.27 -5.10
C ARG A 112 9.22 -6.68 -6.38
N ARG A 113 10.37 -5.99 -6.31
CA ARG A 113 11.10 -5.48 -7.49
C ARG A 113 11.39 -6.58 -8.50
N LEU A 114 11.71 -7.78 -8.01
CA LEU A 114 12.00 -8.98 -8.80
C LEU A 114 10.76 -9.72 -9.31
N ALA A 115 9.55 -9.17 -9.13
CA ALA A 115 8.28 -9.82 -9.47
C ALA A 115 8.06 -11.17 -8.75
N LYS A 116 8.61 -11.34 -7.54
CA LYS A 116 8.44 -12.54 -6.71
C LYS A 116 7.36 -12.29 -5.65
N TRP A 117 6.09 -12.26 -6.08
CA TRP A 117 4.97 -11.82 -5.24
C TRP A 117 4.75 -12.68 -3.99
N ALA A 118 4.65 -14.00 -4.14
CA ALA A 118 4.40 -14.90 -3.01
C ALA A 118 5.47 -14.81 -1.89
N PRO A 119 6.78 -14.94 -2.17
CA PRO A 119 7.79 -14.79 -1.13
C PRO A 119 7.92 -13.33 -0.64
N SER A 120 7.62 -12.34 -1.48
CA SER A 120 7.53 -10.94 -1.04
C SER A 120 6.46 -10.77 0.03
N HIS A 121 5.24 -11.27 -0.22
CA HIS A 121 4.12 -11.19 0.73
C HIS A 121 4.44 -11.89 2.05
N GLY A 122 4.88 -13.15 1.99
CA GLY A 122 5.23 -13.89 3.21
C GLY A 122 6.36 -13.23 4.01
N SER A 123 7.26 -12.51 3.35
CA SER A 123 8.30 -11.73 4.05
C SER A 123 7.77 -10.44 4.66
N MET A 124 6.82 -9.76 4.03
CA MET A 124 6.18 -8.57 4.61
C MET A 124 5.48 -8.92 5.92
N ASP A 125 4.61 -9.93 5.89
CA ASP A 125 3.88 -10.39 7.07
C ASP A 125 4.85 -10.84 8.17
N GLY A 126 5.91 -11.56 7.77
CA GLY A 126 6.99 -11.96 8.67
C GLY A 126 7.73 -10.78 9.31
N SER A 127 7.94 -9.68 8.57
CA SER A 127 8.63 -8.50 9.09
C SER A 127 7.81 -7.78 10.17
N VAL A 128 6.51 -7.56 9.92
CA VAL A 128 5.61 -6.88 10.87
C VAL A 128 5.37 -7.75 12.09
N ARG A 129 5.14 -9.05 11.92
CA ARG A 129 5.01 -9.98 13.06
C ARG A 129 6.27 -10.07 13.89
N MET A 130 7.45 -10.08 13.25
CA MET A 130 8.71 -10.05 13.99
C MET A 130 8.88 -8.72 14.74
N ALA A 131 8.54 -7.58 14.12
CA ALA A 131 8.58 -6.29 14.80
C ALA A 131 7.65 -6.25 16.03
N ALA A 132 6.44 -6.79 15.91
CA ALA A 132 5.49 -6.91 17.01
C ALA A 132 5.98 -7.85 18.11
N LEU A 133 6.57 -8.99 17.73
CA LEU A 133 7.17 -9.95 18.65
C LEU A 133 8.32 -9.33 19.46
N LEU A 134 9.07 -8.40 18.87
CA LEU A 134 10.11 -7.61 19.53
C LEU A 134 9.58 -6.39 20.30
N HIS A 135 8.25 -6.21 20.39
CA HIS A 135 7.59 -5.06 21.02
C HIS A 135 7.89 -3.70 20.38
N LEU A 136 8.25 -3.68 19.09
CA LEU A 136 8.53 -2.41 18.41
C LEU A 136 7.27 -1.62 18.05
N ASN A 137 6.10 -2.26 18.05
CA ASN A 137 4.79 -1.62 17.82
C ASN A 137 4.22 -0.90 19.05
N VAL A 138 4.79 -1.16 20.23
CA VAL A 138 4.30 -0.62 21.51
C VAL A 138 5.20 0.52 21.96
N GLY A 139 4.60 1.67 22.27
CA GLY A 139 5.29 2.82 22.85
C GLY A 139 5.37 2.73 24.38
N PRO A 140 6.29 3.46 25.02
CA PRO A 140 6.38 3.52 26.48
C PRO A 140 5.05 3.95 27.13
N GLY A 141 4.62 3.26 28.18
CA GLY A 141 3.38 3.55 28.91
C GLY A 141 2.12 2.89 28.35
N PHE A 142 2.25 2.12 27.26
CA PHE A 142 1.17 1.33 26.65
C PHE A 142 1.46 -0.17 26.70
N GLU A 143 2.25 -0.62 27.68
CA GLU A 143 2.55 -2.02 27.89
C GLU A 143 1.29 -2.83 28.24
N SER A 144 1.32 -4.13 27.93
CA SER A 144 0.22 -5.03 28.28
C SER A 144 0.05 -5.09 29.80
N LEU A 145 -1.20 -5.22 30.26
CA LEU A 145 -1.51 -5.53 31.66
C LEU A 145 -1.04 -6.93 32.05
N SER A 146 -0.93 -7.85 31.06
CA SER A 146 -0.37 -9.18 31.27
C SER A 146 1.12 -9.24 30.92
N ASP A 147 1.88 -9.97 31.73
CA ASP A 147 3.33 -10.18 31.55
C ASP A 147 3.62 -11.50 30.80
N ASP A 148 2.82 -11.80 29.76
CA ASP A 148 2.87 -13.09 29.03
C ASP A 148 4.00 -13.16 27.98
N TYR A 149 5.13 -12.50 28.25
CA TYR A 149 6.21 -12.39 27.27
C TYR A 149 7.07 -13.65 27.20
N THR A 150 7.42 -14.05 25.98
CA THR A 150 8.40 -15.12 25.77
C THR A 150 9.78 -14.67 26.25
N PRO A 151 10.40 -15.35 27.24
CA PRO A 151 11.71 -14.97 27.74
C PRO A 151 12.77 -14.97 26.65
N GLY A 152 13.60 -13.92 26.61
CA GLY A 152 14.71 -13.79 25.65
C GLY A 152 14.31 -13.33 24.24
N VAL A 153 13.06 -12.94 24.03
CA VAL A 153 12.57 -12.36 22.77
C VAL A 153 12.50 -10.84 22.83
N ARG A 154 12.09 -10.28 23.97
CA ARG A 154 12.04 -8.82 24.18
C ARG A 154 13.46 -8.26 24.08
N LEU A 155 13.60 -7.15 23.35
CA LEU A 155 14.85 -6.44 23.24
C LEU A 155 15.22 -5.82 24.58
N ASP A 156 16.52 -5.82 24.89
CA ASP A 156 17.06 -5.05 26.00
C ASP A 156 16.75 -3.55 25.80
N PRO A 157 16.64 -2.74 26.87
CA PRO A 157 16.46 -1.30 26.76
C PRO A 157 17.49 -0.68 25.79
N ALA A 158 17.05 0.29 25.00
CA ALA A 158 17.96 0.99 24.08
C ALA A 158 19.08 1.69 24.88
N HIS A 159 20.30 1.65 24.35
CA HIS A 159 21.48 2.23 24.99
C HIS A 159 21.62 3.73 24.73
N SER A 160 20.89 4.26 23.75
CA SER A 160 20.90 5.68 23.41
C SER A 160 19.55 6.13 22.82
N PRO A 161 19.23 7.43 22.88
CA PRO A 161 18.05 7.98 22.20
C PRO A 161 18.05 7.70 20.69
N LYS A 162 19.23 7.70 20.06
CA LYS A 162 19.37 7.38 18.62
C LYS A 162 19.02 5.92 18.34
N GLU A 163 19.41 5.00 19.21
CA GLU A 163 19.00 3.59 19.08
C GLU A 163 17.49 3.41 19.29
N GLU A 164 16.90 4.10 20.26
CA GLU A 164 15.46 4.04 20.49
C GLU A 164 14.67 4.55 19.27
N GLU A 165 15.08 5.67 18.70
CA GLU A 165 14.45 6.22 17.49
C GLU A 165 14.67 5.31 16.26
N ALA A 166 15.83 4.66 16.15
CA ALA A 166 16.10 3.71 15.06
C ALA A 166 15.23 2.45 15.15
N ARG A 167 14.94 1.97 16.36
CA ARG A 167 13.97 0.88 16.61
C ARG A 167 12.56 1.29 16.18
N ARG A 168 12.15 2.52 16.52
CA ARG A 168 10.88 3.12 16.10
C ARG A 168 10.78 3.28 14.57
N ASN A 169 11.80 3.83 13.94
CA ASN A 169 11.87 3.98 12.48
C ASN A 169 11.82 2.63 11.77
N THR A 170 12.46 1.60 12.36
CA THR A 170 12.38 0.24 11.85
C THR A 170 10.94 -0.27 11.86
N PHE A 171 10.20 -0.13 12.96
CA PHE A 171 8.79 -0.52 13.02
C PHE A 171 7.95 0.19 11.96
N TRP A 172 8.07 1.52 11.87
CA TRP A 172 7.27 2.31 10.93
C TRP A 172 7.61 2.02 9.46
N ALA A 173 8.87 1.71 9.15
CA ALA A 173 9.25 1.24 7.83
C ALA A 173 8.61 -0.12 7.48
N CYS A 174 8.55 -1.06 8.43
CA CYS A 174 7.85 -2.35 8.25
C CYS A 174 6.36 -2.13 8.02
N TYR A 175 5.75 -1.32 8.89
CA TYR A 175 4.33 -0.98 8.85
C TYR A 175 3.97 -0.36 7.49
N ALA A 176 4.66 0.71 7.08
CA ALA A 176 4.40 1.40 5.83
C ALA A 176 4.60 0.47 4.61
N ALA A 177 5.64 -0.36 4.63
CA ALA A 177 5.86 -1.35 3.58
C ALA A 177 4.68 -2.36 3.51
N GLU A 178 4.20 -2.92 4.61
CA GLU A 178 3.02 -3.80 4.52
C GLU A 178 1.79 -3.04 3.98
N ARG A 179 1.50 -1.84 4.52
CA ARG A 179 0.31 -1.06 4.14
C ARG A 179 0.31 -0.65 2.67
N TYR A 180 1.43 -0.19 2.14
CA TYR A 180 1.51 0.20 0.73
C TYR A 180 1.23 -0.97 -0.20
N TYR A 181 1.72 -2.15 0.12
CA TYR A 181 1.72 -3.25 -0.83
C TYR A 181 0.74 -4.39 -0.56
N ALA A 182 -0.05 -4.32 0.53
CA ALA A 182 -1.06 -5.33 0.87
C ALA A 182 -2.35 -5.35 0.00
N ARG A 183 -2.49 -4.54 -1.06
CA ARG A 183 -3.73 -4.56 -1.90
C ARG A 183 -3.82 -5.75 -2.85
N MET A 184 -2.70 -6.35 -3.23
CA MET A 184 -2.73 -7.43 -4.24
C MET A 184 -3.37 -8.72 -3.74
N SER A 185 -3.55 -8.84 -2.43
CA SER A 185 -4.15 -10.01 -1.81
C SER A 185 -5.36 -9.54 -1.02
N SER A 186 -6.49 -10.26 -1.07
CA SER A 186 -7.67 -10.03 -0.22
C SER A 186 -7.40 -10.27 1.28
N HIS A 187 -6.12 -10.28 1.66
CA HIS A 187 -5.62 -10.77 2.92
C HIS A 187 -5.74 -9.69 4.01
N PRO A 188 -5.96 -10.12 5.26
CA PRO A 188 -5.75 -9.25 6.41
C PRO A 188 -4.35 -8.68 6.44
N MET A 189 -4.25 -7.42 6.85
CA MET A 189 -3.00 -6.86 7.38
C MET A 189 -2.62 -7.64 8.65
N SER A 190 -1.32 -7.87 8.84
CA SER A 190 -0.81 -8.79 9.87
C SER A 190 -0.94 -8.27 11.30
N LEU A 191 -0.99 -6.95 11.46
CA LEU A 191 -1.15 -6.23 12.72
C LEU A 191 -2.32 -5.26 12.57
N ASP A 192 -3.21 -5.19 13.56
CA ASP A 192 -4.27 -4.18 13.58
C ASP A 192 -3.69 -2.81 13.97
N ASP A 193 -4.31 -1.73 13.51
CA ASP A 193 -3.87 -0.38 13.88
C ASP A 193 -4.17 -0.10 15.36
N GLU A 194 -5.17 -0.78 15.93
CA GLU A 194 -5.48 -0.76 17.37
C GLU A 194 -4.38 -1.38 18.24
N ASP A 195 -3.55 -2.26 17.67
CA ASP A 195 -2.41 -2.89 18.35
C ASP A 195 -1.13 -2.03 18.26
N VAL A 196 -1.22 -0.79 17.76
CA VAL A 196 -0.07 0.10 17.56
C VAL A 196 -0.18 1.29 18.52
N SER A 197 0.78 1.39 19.44
CA SER A 197 0.90 2.50 20.38
C SER A 197 2.26 3.20 20.34
N GLN A 198 3.15 2.78 19.44
CA GLN A 198 4.40 3.47 19.17
C GLN A 198 4.12 4.90 18.65
N PRO A 199 4.78 5.95 19.17
CA PRO A 199 4.70 7.29 18.60
C PRO A 199 5.27 7.33 17.18
N LEU A 200 4.84 8.32 16.38
CA LEU A 200 5.37 8.54 15.04
C LEU A 200 6.89 8.85 15.04
N PRO A 201 7.56 8.62 13.89
CA PRO A 201 8.97 8.97 13.73
C PRO A 201 9.28 10.45 13.96
N LEU A 202 10.53 10.72 14.28
CA LEU A 202 11.14 12.04 14.15
C LEU A 202 11.46 12.44 12.71
N ARG A 203 11.65 13.74 12.50
CA ARG A 203 12.40 14.24 11.35
C ARG A 203 13.81 13.64 11.32
N GLY A 204 14.29 13.36 10.12
CA GLY A 204 15.62 12.80 9.90
C GLY A 204 16.76 13.62 10.50
N ASP A 205 16.69 14.96 10.46
CA ASP A 205 17.71 15.82 11.04
C ASP A 205 17.80 15.73 12.57
N LEU A 206 16.64 15.65 13.25
CA LEU A 206 16.57 15.44 14.70
C LEU A 206 17.07 14.05 15.08
N PHE A 207 16.70 13.04 14.29
CA PHE A 207 17.18 11.67 14.46
C PHE A 207 18.70 11.58 14.35
N GLU A 208 19.29 12.17 13.30
CA GLU A 208 20.74 12.09 13.08
C GLU A 208 21.55 12.74 14.20
N GLN A 209 21.03 13.86 14.72
CA GLN A 209 21.61 14.58 15.85
C GLN A 209 21.35 13.91 17.21
N GLY A 210 20.53 12.85 17.27
CA GLY A 210 20.18 12.16 18.52
C GLY A 210 19.30 12.99 19.46
N PHE A 211 18.52 13.93 18.92
CA PHE A 211 17.60 14.74 19.72
C PHE A 211 16.48 13.88 20.31
N THR A 212 16.15 14.15 21.57
CA THR A 212 14.99 13.54 22.24
C THR A 212 13.86 14.56 22.31
N VAL A 213 12.64 14.13 21.97
CA VAL A 213 11.44 14.95 22.14
C VAL A 213 10.49 14.23 23.10
N PRO A 214 9.89 14.95 24.08
CA PRO A 214 8.94 14.36 25.02
C PRO A 214 7.75 13.68 24.33
N MET A 215 7.26 12.59 24.92
CA MET A 215 6.11 11.83 24.41
C MET A 215 4.84 12.67 24.31
N SER A 216 4.65 13.65 25.20
CA SER A 216 3.50 14.56 25.16
C SER A 216 3.46 15.48 23.95
N GLN A 217 4.58 15.66 23.25
CA GLN A 217 4.68 16.45 22.02
C GLN A 217 4.64 15.59 20.76
N ARG A 218 4.59 14.25 20.90
CA ARG A 218 4.58 13.31 19.78
C ARG A 218 3.14 12.99 19.36
N GLN A 219 2.96 12.74 18.07
CA GLN A 219 1.72 12.21 17.53
C GLN A 219 1.76 10.67 17.49
N PHE A 220 0.60 10.04 17.62
CA PHE A 220 0.38 8.60 17.60
C PHE A 220 -0.67 8.24 16.56
N ILE A 221 -0.80 6.96 16.22
CA ILE A 221 -1.82 6.50 15.25
C ILE A 221 -3.26 6.83 15.68
N HIS A 222 -3.48 6.93 16.99
CA HIS A 222 -4.77 7.25 17.61
C HIS A 222 -4.93 8.75 17.91
N SER A 223 -3.95 9.60 17.55
CA SER A 223 -4.13 11.06 17.69
C SER A 223 -5.30 11.53 16.82
N PRO A 224 -6.23 12.33 17.36
CA PRO A 224 -7.46 12.72 16.66
C PRO A 224 -7.19 13.59 15.42
N ASP A 225 -6.11 14.36 15.43
CA ASP A 225 -5.68 15.28 14.38
C ASP A 225 -4.50 14.73 13.54
N LEU A 226 -4.21 13.43 13.65
CA LEU A 226 -3.05 12.80 13.02
C LEU A 226 -2.91 13.14 11.52
N LEU A 227 -4.03 13.14 10.80
CA LEU A 227 -4.11 13.31 9.34
C LEU A 227 -4.48 14.73 8.91
N SER A 228 -4.65 15.66 9.85
CA SER A 228 -5.02 17.06 9.58
C SER A 228 -4.01 18.07 10.14
N SER A 229 -3.20 17.66 11.11
CA SER A 229 -2.19 18.49 11.78
C SER A 229 -0.79 17.90 11.57
N HIS A 230 0.10 18.70 11.01
CA HIS A 230 1.47 18.31 10.65
C HIS A 230 2.47 19.33 11.22
N PRO A 231 2.88 19.18 12.50
CA PRO A 231 3.79 20.13 13.13
C PRO A 231 5.10 20.26 12.32
N PRO A 232 5.44 21.44 11.76
CA PRO A 232 6.62 21.64 10.92
C PRO A 232 7.94 21.19 11.58
N GLU A 233 8.03 21.37 12.89
CA GLU A 233 9.18 21.02 13.71
C GLU A 233 9.33 19.50 13.93
N LEU A 234 8.32 18.69 13.61
CA LEU A 234 8.35 17.23 13.74
C LEU A 234 8.04 16.48 12.44
N THR A 235 7.74 17.18 11.34
CA THR A 235 7.29 16.55 10.10
C THR A 235 8.34 16.65 9.00
N ASP A 236 8.74 15.51 8.45
CA ASP A 236 9.43 15.39 7.16
C ASP A 236 8.68 14.42 6.23
N SER A 237 9.25 14.16 5.07
CA SER A 237 8.70 13.26 4.07
C SER A 237 8.53 11.81 4.58
N PHE A 238 9.39 11.34 5.50
CA PHE A 238 9.25 10.01 6.09
C PHE A 238 8.03 9.94 7.02
N VAL A 239 7.84 10.97 7.86
CA VAL A 239 6.67 11.08 8.74
C VAL A 239 5.38 11.13 7.92
N LEU A 240 5.34 11.90 6.84
CA LEU A 240 4.18 11.96 5.95
C LEU A 240 3.91 10.63 5.23
N MET A 241 4.97 9.91 4.83
CA MET A 241 4.84 8.57 4.26
C MET A 241 4.21 7.58 5.26
N VAL A 242 4.57 7.67 6.53
CA VAL A 242 3.93 6.85 7.58
C VAL A 242 2.46 7.23 7.76
N LYS A 243 2.14 8.53 7.82
CA LYS A 243 0.76 9.00 7.95
C LYS A 243 -0.13 8.57 6.78
N SER A 244 0.38 8.63 5.55
CA SER A 244 -0.36 8.16 4.38
C SER A 244 -0.53 6.63 4.36
N ALA A 245 0.44 5.86 4.86
CA ALA A 245 0.26 4.43 5.10
C ALA A 245 -0.87 4.14 6.11
N ILE A 246 -1.01 4.95 7.16
CA ILE A 246 -2.12 4.89 8.12
C ILE A 246 -3.45 5.23 7.43
N LEU A 247 -3.52 6.29 6.63
CA LEU A 247 -4.71 6.65 5.86
C LEU A 247 -5.17 5.49 4.96
N VAL A 248 -4.24 4.88 4.22
CA VAL A 248 -4.51 3.70 3.39
C VAL A 248 -5.00 2.52 4.23
N SER A 249 -4.41 2.28 5.40
CA SER A 249 -4.82 1.24 6.36
C SER A 249 -6.27 1.43 6.80
N ARG A 250 -6.64 2.66 7.22
CA ARG A 250 -7.99 3.00 7.69
C ARG A 250 -9.05 2.77 6.61
N VAL A 251 -8.81 3.25 5.39
CA VAL A 251 -9.73 3.04 4.25
C VAL A 251 -9.90 1.56 3.93
N ARG A 252 -8.82 0.79 3.90
CA ARG A 252 -8.90 -0.65 3.61
C ARG A 252 -9.63 -1.42 4.71
N THR A 253 -9.34 -1.10 5.97
CA THR A 253 -10.01 -1.71 7.12
C THR A 253 -11.50 -1.42 7.09
N PHE A 254 -11.92 -0.19 6.77
CA PHE A 254 -13.32 0.15 6.56
C PHE A 254 -13.95 -0.72 5.46
N ASN A 255 -13.42 -0.70 4.24
CA ASN A 255 -13.99 -1.46 3.11
C ASN A 255 -14.12 -2.95 3.41
N ARG A 256 -13.13 -3.52 4.11
CA ARG A 256 -13.10 -4.94 4.43
C ARG A 256 -14.05 -5.32 5.56
N ARG A 257 -14.18 -4.48 6.59
CA ARG A 257 -14.92 -4.80 7.82
C ARG A 257 -16.33 -4.23 7.83
N PHE A 258 -16.67 -3.28 6.95
CA PHE A 258 -17.95 -2.56 6.95
C PHE A 258 -19.15 -3.48 7.12
N ARG A 259 -19.31 -4.49 6.24
CA ARG A 259 -20.49 -5.39 6.30
C ARG A 259 -20.59 -6.15 7.62
N LYS A 260 -19.45 -6.58 8.18
CA LYS A 260 -19.40 -7.29 9.46
C LYS A 260 -19.79 -6.33 10.60
N LEU A 261 -19.20 -5.14 10.64
CA LEU A 261 -19.41 -4.20 11.74
C LEU A 261 -20.79 -3.54 11.68
N ASN A 262 -21.31 -3.25 10.49
CA ASN A 262 -22.69 -2.82 10.28
C ASN A 262 -23.70 -3.88 10.75
N PHE A 263 -23.44 -5.16 10.45
CA PHE A 263 -24.28 -6.27 10.95
C PHE A 263 -24.25 -6.39 12.48
N LEU A 264 -23.10 -6.12 13.10
CA LEU A 264 -22.93 -6.13 14.56
C LEU A 264 -23.51 -4.88 15.25
N GLY A 265 -23.96 -3.88 14.50
CA GLY A 265 -24.53 -2.67 15.08
C GLY A 265 -23.50 -1.72 15.70
N VAL A 266 -22.25 -1.70 15.20
CA VAL A 266 -21.24 -0.74 15.67
C VAL A 266 -21.67 0.68 15.30
N ASP A 267 -21.74 1.58 16.29
CA ASP A 267 -22.35 2.91 16.18
C ASP A 267 -21.92 3.69 14.92
N ASP A 268 -20.61 3.81 14.65
CA ASP A 268 -20.09 4.57 13.52
C ASP A 268 -20.23 3.88 12.14
N MET A 269 -20.71 2.63 12.13
CA MET A 269 -20.97 1.82 10.95
C MET A 269 -22.47 1.70 10.65
N CYS A 270 -23.33 2.32 11.46
CA CYS A 270 -24.78 2.34 11.30
C CYS A 270 -25.26 3.72 10.85
N LEU A 271 -26.47 3.79 10.30
CA LEU A 271 -27.11 5.08 10.04
C LEU A 271 -27.57 5.67 11.37
N ASN A 272 -27.27 6.95 11.58
CA ASN A 272 -27.86 7.73 12.66
C ASN A 272 -29.36 7.88 12.41
N VAL A 273 -30.17 6.94 12.89
CA VAL A 273 -31.62 7.11 12.95
C VAL A 273 -31.89 8.02 14.13
N SER A 274 -32.01 9.33 13.87
CA SER A 274 -32.53 10.26 14.86
C SER A 274 -33.91 9.75 15.34
N PRO A 275 -34.15 9.62 16.65
CA PRO A 275 -35.40 9.06 17.20
C PRO A 275 -36.61 10.02 17.10
N SER A 276 -36.66 10.89 16.09
CA SER A 276 -37.66 11.95 15.98
C SER A 276 -38.57 11.76 14.77
N SER A 277 -39.29 10.64 14.71
CA SER A 277 -40.54 10.51 13.95
C SER A 277 -41.28 9.22 14.27
N GLU A 278 -41.49 8.91 15.55
CA GLU A 278 -42.67 8.15 15.95
C GLU A 278 -43.83 9.15 16.04
N SER A 279 -44.54 9.31 14.91
CA SER A 279 -45.82 10.00 14.88
C SER A 279 -46.83 9.20 15.69
N ASN A 280 -46.99 9.56 16.96
CA ASN A 280 -48.15 9.18 17.77
C ASN A 280 -49.43 9.66 17.07
N THR A 281 -50.17 8.73 16.49
CA THR A 281 -51.61 8.91 16.21
C THR A 281 -52.36 7.79 16.91
N PRO A 282 -53.21 8.08 17.90
CA PRO A 282 -54.10 7.10 18.48
C PRO A 282 -55.39 7.10 17.67
N THR A 283 -55.63 6.06 16.88
CA THR A 283 -56.96 5.74 16.36
C THR A 283 -57.44 4.42 16.93
N SER A 284 -58.40 4.54 17.83
CA SER A 284 -59.21 3.47 18.36
C SER A 284 -60.19 2.90 17.33
N SER A 285 -60.53 1.62 17.55
CA SER A 285 -61.80 0.92 17.31
C SER A 285 -61.96 0.00 16.08
N GLY A 286 -62.09 -1.30 16.39
CA GLY A 286 -62.88 -2.34 15.70
C GLY A 286 -62.27 -2.89 14.40
N SER A 287 -62.15 -4.19 14.15
CA SER A 287 -62.80 -5.39 14.71
C SER A 287 -62.04 -6.63 14.19
N ASN A 288 -62.11 -7.72 14.96
CA ASN A 288 -61.56 -9.04 14.65
C ASN A 288 -61.84 -9.53 13.23
N ASP A 289 -60.84 -10.14 12.59
CA ASP A 289 -61.02 -11.51 12.11
C ASP A 289 -59.70 -12.29 12.02
N GLY A 290 -59.78 -13.56 12.37
CA GLY A 290 -58.64 -14.42 12.62
C GLY A 290 -57.89 -14.85 11.37
N SER A 291 -56.57 -14.76 11.41
CA SER A 291 -55.68 -15.68 10.70
C SER A 291 -54.29 -15.59 11.31
N GLN A 292 -53.91 -16.68 11.99
CA GLN A 292 -52.53 -16.94 12.35
C GLN A 292 -51.71 -16.99 11.05
N SER A 293 -50.89 -15.96 10.82
CA SER A 293 -49.70 -16.08 10.00
C SER A 293 -48.55 -15.42 10.75
N SER A 294 -47.60 -16.26 11.13
CA SER A 294 -46.29 -15.87 11.64
C SER A 294 -45.55 -15.10 10.56
N THR A 295 -45.67 -13.78 10.56
CA THR A 295 -44.89 -12.86 9.71
C THR A 295 -43.98 -11.99 10.54
N GLY A 296 -43.19 -12.62 11.42
CA GLY A 296 -42.02 -12.00 12.06
C GLY A 296 -40.79 -12.03 11.15
N SER A 297 -40.90 -11.58 9.89
CA SER A 297 -39.74 -11.54 8.98
C SER A 297 -39.98 -10.64 7.75
N SER A 298 -40.09 -9.32 7.95
CA SER A 298 -40.18 -8.41 6.79
C SER A 298 -39.72 -6.98 7.05
N ASN A 299 -38.55 -6.77 7.68
CA ASN A 299 -37.97 -5.40 7.71
C ASN A 299 -36.43 -5.31 7.77
N ARG A 300 -35.68 -6.40 7.58
CA ARG A 300 -34.20 -6.41 7.76
C ARG A 300 -33.35 -6.35 6.50
N THR A 301 -33.89 -5.91 5.35
CA THR A 301 -33.14 -5.94 4.08
C THR A 301 -33.15 -4.63 3.31
N LYS A 302 -33.15 -3.47 3.97
CA LYS A 302 -32.50 -2.30 3.37
C LYS A 302 -31.00 -2.45 3.64
N THR A 303 -30.26 -2.87 2.63
CA THR A 303 -28.79 -2.88 2.68
C THR A 303 -28.33 -1.44 2.93
N THR A 304 -27.76 -1.18 4.11
CA THR A 304 -27.20 0.13 4.49
C THR A 304 -26.20 0.59 3.42
N ASP A 305 -26.39 1.79 2.87
CA ASP A 305 -25.38 2.40 2.00
C ASP A 305 -24.19 2.84 2.85
N ALA A 306 -23.03 2.23 2.60
CA ALA A 306 -21.81 2.51 3.35
C ALA A 306 -21.40 3.99 3.29
N ARG A 307 -21.78 4.70 2.23
CA ARG A 307 -21.42 6.12 2.04
C ARG A 307 -22.13 7.07 2.99
N GLN A 308 -23.22 6.62 3.60
CA GLN A 308 -24.06 7.43 4.47
C GLN A 308 -23.71 7.26 5.96
N VAL A 309 -22.80 6.36 6.30
CA VAL A 309 -22.41 6.12 7.70
C VAL A 309 -21.31 7.08 8.14
N ASP A 310 -21.30 7.45 9.42
CA ASP A 310 -20.36 8.43 9.96
C ASP A 310 -18.90 8.06 9.70
N ARG A 311 -18.56 6.77 9.75
CA ARG A 311 -17.19 6.33 9.50
C ARG A 311 -16.74 6.62 8.07
N PHE A 312 -17.61 6.46 7.07
CA PHE A 312 -17.28 6.76 5.68
C PHE A 312 -17.04 8.25 5.49
N LEU A 313 -17.96 9.08 6.01
CA LEU A 313 -17.89 10.54 5.89
C LEU A 313 -16.62 11.10 6.57
N LYS A 314 -16.23 10.55 7.72
CA LYS A 314 -14.97 10.88 8.38
C LYS A 314 -13.76 10.53 7.50
N LEU A 315 -13.72 9.32 6.94
CA LEU A 315 -12.62 8.91 6.06
C LEU A 315 -12.56 9.73 4.77
N GLU A 316 -13.71 10.09 4.20
CA GLU A 316 -13.79 10.95 3.03
C GLU A 316 -13.18 12.32 3.32
N ASN A 317 -13.54 12.93 4.45
CA ASN A 317 -12.94 14.19 4.90
C ASN A 317 -11.42 14.05 5.10
N GLU A 318 -10.96 13.01 5.78
CA GLU A 318 -9.52 12.74 5.98
C GLU A 318 -8.79 12.63 4.64
N VAL A 319 -9.33 11.87 3.68
CA VAL A 319 -8.75 11.69 2.34
C VAL A 319 -8.68 13.00 1.56
N GLU A 320 -9.70 13.85 1.64
CA GLU A 320 -9.78 15.11 0.89
C GLU A 320 -8.89 16.22 1.48
N SER A 321 -8.70 16.23 2.80
CA SER A 321 -7.90 17.26 3.47
C SER A 321 -6.42 16.92 3.60
N PHE A 322 -6.05 15.64 3.59
CA PHE A 322 -4.72 15.17 4.01
C PHE A 322 -3.54 15.89 3.32
N THR A 323 -3.51 15.96 2.00
CA THR A 323 -2.40 16.64 1.30
C THR A 323 -2.48 18.17 1.41
N ARG A 324 -3.70 18.72 1.52
CA ARG A 324 -3.91 20.17 1.66
C ARG A 324 -3.41 20.70 3.01
N SER A 325 -3.33 19.86 4.03
CA SER A 325 -2.81 20.23 5.36
C SER A 325 -1.28 20.15 5.48
N PHE A 326 -0.55 19.76 4.43
CA PHE A 326 0.91 19.66 4.53
C PHE A 326 1.59 21.03 4.73
N PRO A 327 2.69 21.09 5.48
CA PRO A 327 3.51 22.30 5.57
C PRO A 327 3.99 22.75 4.17
N ALA A 328 4.17 24.06 3.98
CA ALA A 328 4.51 24.62 2.67
C ALA A 328 5.77 24.00 2.02
N TYR A 329 6.77 23.62 2.83
CA TYR A 329 8.01 22.98 2.34
C TYR A 329 7.84 21.50 1.95
N LEU A 330 6.66 20.90 2.15
CA LEU A 330 6.31 19.52 1.79
C LEU A 330 5.11 19.45 0.83
N GLN A 331 4.76 20.56 0.18
CA GLN A 331 3.66 20.60 -0.79
C GLN A 331 4.07 20.10 -2.18
N GLU A 332 5.37 20.12 -2.50
CA GLU A 332 5.90 19.77 -3.82
C GLU A 332 6.83 18.54 -3.71
N PRO A 333 6.42 17.35 -4.21
CA PRO A 333 7.26 16.14 -4.16
C PRO A 333 8.39 16.12 -5.20
N ILE A 334 8.34 17.02 -6.19
CA ILE A 334 9.29 17.10 -7.30
C ILE A 334 9.78 18.54 -7.37
N THR A 335 11.06 18.75 -7.12
CA THR A 335 11.66 20.08 -7.14
C THR A 335 11.94 20.55 -8.57
N GLN A 336 12.14 21.86 -8.75
CA GLN A 336 12.34 22.49 -10.07
C GLN A 336 13.59 21.98 -10.80
N ASP A 337 14.60 21.51 -10.06
CA ASP A 337 15.83 20.92 -10.58
C ASP A 337 15.68 19.43 -10.97
N GLY A 338 14.47 18.88 -10.87
CA GLY A 338 14.16 17.50 -11.27
C GLY A 338 14.50 16.45 -10.21
N PHE A 339 14.87 16.86 -9.00
CA PHE A 339 14.99 15.93 -7.87
C PHE A 339 13.59 15.49 -7.40
N VAL A 340 13.46 14.20 -7.09
CA VAL A 340 12.21 13.60 -6.61
C VAL A 340 12.43 13.15 -5.17
N ASP A 341 11.68 13.73 -4.24
CA ASP A 341 11.56 13.17 -2.92
C ASP A 341 10.66 11.94 -3.00
N GLU A 342 11.25 10.76 -3.09
CA GLU A 342 10.52 9.49 -3.26
C GLU A 342 9.52 9.22 -2.12
N MET A 343 9.81 9.63 -0.88
CA MET A 343 8.90 9.41 0.25
C MET A 343 7.68 10.33 0.14
N LEU A 344 7.91 11.60 -0.17
CA LEU A 344 6.84 12.57 -0.37
C LEU A 344 6.02 12.23 -1.63
N PHE A 345 6.68 11.88 -2.72
CA PHE A 345 6.03 11.42 -3.95
C PHE A 345 5.10 10.23 -3.70
N ASN A 346 5.58 9.21 -2.98
CA ASN A 346 4.76 8.06 -2.61
C ASN A 346 3.65 8.42 -1.62
N THR A 347 3.81 9.47 -0.81
CA THR A 347 2.76 9.99 0.08
C THR A 347 1.58 10.56 -0.73
N PHE A 348 1.86 11.41 -1.72
CA PHE A 348 0.81 11.96 -2.60
C PHE A 348 0.09 10.85 -3.36
N LEU A 349 0.86 9.93 -3.93
CA LEU A 349 0.34 8.74 -4.59
C LEU A 349 -0.54 7.88 -3.67
N ALA A 350 -0.12 7.66 -2.43
CA ALA A 350 -0.90 6.93 -1.42
C ALA A 350 -2.21 7.66 -1.07
N SER A 351 -2.21 8.99 -1.03
CA SER A 351 -3.41 9.80 -0.82
C SER A 351 -4.42 9.63 -1.96
N HIS A 352 -3.98 9.73 -3.21
CA HIS A 352 -4.86 9.48 -4.37
C HIS A 352 -5.37 8.04 -4.37
N PHE A 353 -4.51 7.09 -4.02
CA PHE A 353 -4.88 5.70 -3.88
C PHE A 353 -5.91 5.46 -2.77
N ALA A 354 -5.81 6.16 -1.63
CA ALA A 354 -6.80 6.09 -0.57
C ALA A 354 -8.18 6.57 -1.06
N LYS A 355 -8.23 7.69 -1.81
CA LYS A 355 -9.45 8.18 -2.46
C LYS A 355 -10.05 7.17 -3.43
N ILE A 356 -9.24 6.63 -4.33
CA ILE A 356 -9.68 5.57 -5.26
C ILE A 356 -10.23 4.37 -4.46
N SER A 357 -9.50 3.92 -3.44
CA SER A 357 -9.88 2.75 -2.65
C SER A 357 -11.19 2.93 -1.91
N LEU A 358 -11.45 4.13 -1.35
CA LEU A 358 -12.67 4.42 -0.62
C LEU A 358 -13.90 4.40 -1.52
N HIS A 359 -13.79 4.94 -2.74
CA HIS A 359 -14.94 5.14 -3.63
C HIS A 359 -15.15 4.03 -4.67
N GLU A 360 -14.09 3.34 -5.14
CA GLU A 360 -14.18 2.31 -6.20
C GLU A 360 -15.25 1.24 -5.91
N PRO A 361 -15.41 0.68 -4.69
CA PRO A 361 -16.45 -0.32 -4.42
C PRO A 361 -17.89 0.17 -4.64
N HIS A 362 -18.07 1.49 -4.71
CA HIS A 362 -19.35 2.17 -4.86
C HIS A 362 -19.49 2.88 -6.21
N ALA A 363 -18.47 2.82 -7.07
CA ALA A 363 -18.43 3.55 -8.33
C ALA A 363 -19.24 2.82 -9.42
N ASP A 364 -20.13 3.56 -10.10
CA ASP A 364 -20.74 3.13 -11.36
C ASP A 364 -20.10 3.87 -12.53
N PHE A 365 -19.24 3.16 -13.27
CA PHE A 365 -18.54 3.69 -14.44
C PHE A 365 -19.33 3.57 -15.76
N LYS A 366 -20.59 3.14 -15.73
CA LYS A 366 -21.41 3.05 -16.95
C LYS A 366 -21.58 4.42 -17.62
N LEU A 367 -21.78 4.42 -18.93
CA LEU A 367 -22.15 5.64 -19.66
C LEU A 367 -23.55 6.10 -19.25
N ASN A 368 -23.72 7.42 -19.17
CA ASN A 368 -25.03 8.05 -19.24
C ASN A 368 -25.38 8.32 -20.72
N GLU A 369 -26.64 8.62 -21.02
CA GLU A 369 -27.08 8.89 -22.40
C GLU A 369 -26.62 10.26 -22.93
N SER A 370 -26.09 11.13 -22.05
CA SER A 370 -25.66 12.50 -22.32
C SER A 370 -24.15 12.69 -22.56
N ASP A 371 -23.36 11.62 -22.57
CA ASP A 371 -21.88 11.62 -22.62
C ASP A 371 -21.27 12.15 -23.96
N PHE A 372 -22.06 12.75 -24.86
CA PHE A 372 -21.56 13.44 -26.06
C PHE A 372 -20.77 14.71 -25.71
N ASP A 373 -21.03 15.32 -24.54
CA ASP A 373 -20.42 16.60 -24.12
C ASP A 373 -19.12 16.42 -23.30
N GLY A 374 -18.64 15.18 -23.12
CA GLY A 374 -17.38 14.90 -22.44
C GLY A 374 -17.36 15.15 -20.92
N ALA A 375 -18.52 15.41 -20.31
CA ALA A 375 -18.64 15.74 -18.89
C ALA A 375 -19.22 14.59 -18.04
N ASP A 376 -18.38 14.15 -17.11
CA ASP A 376 -18.63 13.51 -15.81
C ASP A 376 -19.49 12.24 -15.64
N PHE A 377 -19.06 11.45 -14.66
CA PHE A 377 -19.82 10.32 -14.14
C PHE A 377 -21.03 10.82 -13.36
N THR A 378 -22.20 10.20 -13.57
CA THR A 378 -23.40 10.48 -12.75
C THR A 378 -23.25 9.98 -11.31
N CYS A 379 -22.47 8.93 -11.12
CA CYS A 379 -22.15 8.40 -9.81
C CYS A 379 -21.05 9.25 -9.16
N GLU A 380 -21.35 9.88 -8.03
CA GLU A 380 -20.39 10.66 -7.25
C GLU A 380 -19.11 9.88 -6.93
N SER A 381 -19.24 8.62 -6.49
CA SER A 381 -18.06 7.77 -6.24
C SER A 381 -17.23 7.53 -7.50
N ALA A 382 -17.84 7.38 -8.68
CA ALA A 382 -17.11 7.25 -9.93
C ALA A 382 -16.40 8.58 -10.32
N HIS A 383 -17.04 9.72 -10.06
CA HIS A 383 -16.42 11.03 -10.22
C HIS A 383 -15.20 11.20 -9.31
N LYS A 384 -15.32 10.88 -8.02
CA LYS A 384 -14.21 10.90 -7.05
C LYS A 384 -13.05 9.99 -7.46
N VAL A 385 -13.33 8.80 -8.00
CA VAL A 385 -12.29 7.92 -8.58
C VAL A 385 -11.64 8.57 -9.80
N GLY A 386 -12.43 9.16 -10.69
CA GLY A 386 -11.95 9.91 -11.85
C GLY A 386 -10.99 11.04 -11.45
N GLU A 387 -11.40 11.92 -10.54
CA GLU A 387 -10.55 13.00 -10.03
C GLU A 387 -9.22 12.49 -9.46
N ALA A 388 -9.26 11.44 -8.64
CA ALA A 388 -8.05 10.88 -8.05
C ALA A 388 -7.12 10.24 -9.10
N LEU A 389 -7.68 9.61 -10.14
CA LEU A 389 -6.93 9.12 -11.29
C LEU A 389 -6.30 10.27 -12.08
N ASP A 390 -7.02 11.38 -12.26
CA ASP A 390 -6.53 12.58 -12.93
C ASP A 390 -5.32 13.13 -12.17
N SER A 391 -5.44 13.32 -10.86
CA SER A 391 -4.33 13.80 -10.02
C SER A 391 -3.12 12.86 -10.03
N ALA A 392 -3.34 11.54 -9.88
CA ALA A 392 -2.26 10.56 -9.94
C ALA A 392 -1.58 10.55 -11.33
N TYR A 393 -2.36 10.63 -12.41
CA TYR A 393 -1.85 10.72 -13.77
C TYR A 393 -1.00 11.97 -13.99
N HIS A 394 -1.46 13.13 -13.52
CA HIS A 394 -0.67 14.37 -13.59
C HIS A 394 0.64 14.23 -12.83
N LEU A 395 0.62 13.66 -11.62
CA LEU A 395 1.82 13.43 -10.83
C LEU A 395 2.82 12.48 -11.53
N PHE A 396 2.33 11.39 -12.14
CA PHE A 396 3.17 10.51 -12.96
C PHE A 396 3.78 11.23 -14.16
N ARG A 397 2.99 12.07 -14.86
CA ARG A 397 3.49 12.85 -16.00
C ARG A 397 4.59 13.80 -15.58
N THR A 398 4.37 14.56 -14.50
CA THR A 398 5.36 15.48 -13.93
C THR A 398 6.64 14.73 -13.61
N MET A 399 6.55 13.61 -12.88
CA MET A 399 7.71 12.76 -12.58
C MET A 399 8.46 12.37 -13.86
N THR A 400 7.77 11.80 -14.85
CA THR A 400 8.41 11.35 -16.10
C THR A 400 8.98 12.47 -16.96
N GLY A 401 8.51 13.70 -16.80
CA GLY A 401 9.03 14.89 -17.47
C GLY A 401 10.21 15.52 -16.73
N SER A 402 10.28 15.35 -15.42
CA SER A 402 11.30 15.96 -14.57
C SER A 402 12.55 15.10 -14.36
N ILE A 403 12.44 13.76 -14.36
CA ILE A 403 13.59 12.88 -14.10
C ILE A 403 14.27 12.39 -15.38
N SER A 404 15.60 12.28 -15.31
CA SER A 404 16.43 11.79 -16.41
C SER A 404 16.32 10.27 -16.62
N ASP A 405 16.19 9.50 -15.53
CA ASP A 405 16.10 8.05 -15.56
C ASP A 405 14.89 7.54 -14.76
N VAL A 406 13.75 7.42 -15.45
CA VAL A 406 12.51 6.86 -14.89
C VAL A 406 12.67 5.43 -14.37
N THR A 407 13.69 4.70 -14.81
CA THR A 407 13.88 3.30 -14.39
C THR A 407 14.33 3.14 -12.94
N LEU A 408 14.63 4.26 -12.26
CA LEU A 408 14.93 4.30 -10.83
C LEU A 408 13.68 4.39 -9.92
N ALA A 409 12.49 4.56 -10.49
CA ALA A 409 11.25 4.73 -9.72
C ALA A 409 11.02 3.63 -8.67
N ASP A 410 10.47 4.01 -7.52
CA ASP A 410 10.14 3.05 -6.47
C ASP A 410 9.05 2.04 -6.88
N THR A 411 9.05 0.87 -6.23
CA THR A 411 8.06 -0.17 -6.45
C THR A 411 6.62 0.22 -6.15
N TYR A 412 6.39 1.18 -5.27
CA TYR A 412 5.04 1.65 -4.96
C TYR A 412 4.47 2.42 -6.14
N CYS A 413 5.27 3.32 -6.72
CA CYS A 413 4.97 3.99 -7.99
C CYS A 413 4.62 2.98 -9.11
N VAL A 414 5.44 1.93 -9.29
CA VAL A 414 5.18 0.85 -10.26
C VAL A 414 3.84 0.14 -10.01
N SER A 415 3.50 -0.07 -8.73
CA SER A 415 2.26 -0.74 -8.35
C SER A 415 1.05 0.16 -8.63
N LEU A 416 1.15 1.46 -8.37
CA LEU A 416 0.08 2.42 -8.62
C LEU A 416 -0.10 2.78 -10.10
N LEU A 417 0.98 2.85 -10.88
CA LEU A 417 0.89 2.94 -12.34
C LEU A 417 0.05 1.80 -12.92
N TYR A 418 0.31 0.57 -12.46
CA TYR A 418 -0.47 -0.60 -12.89
C TYR A 418 -1.93 -0.50 -12.47
N GLN A 419 -2.20 -0.15 -11.20
CA GLN A 419 -3.56 -0.06 -10.68
C GLN A 419 -4.38 1.04 -11.37
N CYS A 420 -3.82 2.24 -11.54
CA CYS A 420 -4.49 3.33 -12.23
C CYS A 420 -4.78 2.96 -13.69
N ALA A 421 -3.85 2.28 -14.37
CA ALA A 421 -4.06 1.79 -15.72
C ALA A 421 -5.14 0.69 -15.79
N ALA A 422 -5.19 -0.22 -14.82
CA ALA A 422 -6.23 -1.25 -14.73
C ALA A 422 -7.62 -0.63 -14.56
N ILE A 423 -7.76 0.40 -13.71
CA ILE A 423 -9.03 1.12 -13.53
C ILE A 423 -9.40 1.89 -14.80
N CYS A 424 -8.44 2.46 -15.53
CA CYS A 424 -8.71 3.07 -16.84
C CYS A 424 -9.32 2.04 -17.82
N VAL A 425 -8.79 0.81 -17.86
CA VAL A 425 -9.38 -0.27 -18.68
C VAL A 425 -10.79 -0.62 -18.21
N GLU A 426 -11.05 -0.65 -16.91
CA GLU A 426 -12.40 -0.88 -16.38
C GLU A 426 -13.38 0.22 -16.79
N ILE A 427 -12.98 1.50 -16.64
CA ILE A 427 -13.80 2.65 -17.06
C ILE A 427 -14.11 2.55 -18.56
N ILE A 428 -13.11 2.21 -19.39
CA ILE A 428 -13.32 2.00 -20.83
C ILE A 428 -14.29 0.84 -21.04
N GLN A 429 -14.09 -0.29 -20.39
CA GLN A 429 -14.96 -1.47 -20.51
C GLN A 429 -16.42 -1.15 -20.19
N LYS A 430 -16.66 -0.40 -19.11
CA LYS A 430 -17.99 0.01 -18.65
C LYS A 430 -18.57 1.14 -19.51
N SER A 431 -17.71 1.81 -20.28
CA SER A 431 -18.12 2.79 -21.28
C SER A 431 -18.61 2.16 -22.59
N PHE A 432 -18.81 0.85 -22.67
CA PHE A 432 -19.47 0.22 -23.81
C PHE A 432 -20.51 -0.82 -23.38
N ARG A 433 -21.65 -0.85 -24.09
CA ARG A 433 -22.66 -1.92 -23.91
C ARG A 433 -22.14 -3.27 -24.41
N SER A 434 -21.41 -3.25 -25.53
CA SER A 434 -20.71 -4.39 -26.12
C SER A 434 -19.20 -4.13 -26.13
N PRO A 435 -18.33 -5.14 -25.96
CA PRO A 435 -16.88 -4.91 -26.00
C PRO A 435 -16.47 -4.20 -27.30
N PRO A 436 -15.63 -3.15 -27.25
CA PRO A 436 -15.13 -2.50 -28.46
C PRO A 436 -14.24 -3.47 -29.23
N THR A 437 -14.34 -3.49 -30.57
CA THR A 437 -13.54 -4.43 -31.39
C THR A 437 -12.24 -3.84 -31.89
N THR A 438 -12.16 -2.51 -31.96
CA THR A 438 -10.99 -1.77 -32.44
C THR A 438 -10.64 -0.60 -31.55
N GLU A 439 -9.43 -0.07 -31.71
CA GLU A 439 -8.97 1.13 -31.00
C GLU A 439 -9.73 2.39 -31.48
N GLU A 440 -10.14 2.44 -32.75
CA GLU A 440 -10.91 3.55 -33.31
C GLU A 440 -12.28 3.68 -32.63
N GLU A 441 -12.94 2.56 -32.27
CA GLU A 441 -14.19 2.59 -31.49
C GLU A 441 -14.00 3.20 -30.09
N ILE A 442 -12.82 2.99 -29.49
CA ILE A 442 -12.45 3.57 -28.19
C ILE A 442 -12.24 5.08 -28.34
N ILE A 443 -11.45 5.48 -29.34
CA ILE A 443 -11.09 6.88 -29.59
C ILE A 443 -12.31 7.72 -30.03
N ALA A 444 -13.29 7.11 -30.72
CA ALA A 444 -14.51 7.78 -31.15
C ALA A 444 -15.39 8.29 -30.00
N ARG A 445 -15.17 7.82 -28.76
CA ARG A 445 -15.92 8.27 -27.58
C ARG A 445 -15.05 9.16 -26.70
N PRO A 446 -15.39 10.44 -26.48
CA PRO A 446 -14.53 11.39 -25.75
C PRO A 446 -14.05 10.88 -24.38
N ARG A 447 -14.97 10.31 -23.57
CA ARG A 447 -14.62 9.77 -22.26
C ARG A 447 -13.69 8.57 -22.35
N ALA A 448 -13.99 7.61 -23.23
CA ALA A 448 -13.16 6.42 -23.38
C ALA A 448 -11.77 6.77 -23.93
N HIS A 449 -11.70 7.73 -24.87
CA HIS A 449 -10.46 8.28 -25.40
C HIS A 449 -9.58 8.89 -24.28
N LYS A 450 -10.16 9.75 -23.42
CA LYS A 450 -9.45 10.35 -22.26
C LYS A 450 -8.76 9.28 -21.41
N TYR A 451 -9.47 8.20 -21.05
CA TYR A 451 -8.90 7.12 -20.24
C TYR A 451 -7.97 6.19 -21.02
N TRP A 452 -8.17 6.06 -22.34
CA TRP A 452 -7.28 5.30 -23.22
C TRP A 452 -5.89 5.94 -23.31
N ASP A 453 -5.82 7.25 -23.50
CA ASP A 453 -4.54 7.98 -23.56
C ASP A 453 -3.73 7.82 -22.27
N ARG A 454 -4.43 7.88 -21.14
CA ARG A 454 -3.83 7.70 -19.82
C ARG A 454 -3.32 6.28 -19.62
N PHE A 455 -4.14 5.31 -19.99
CA PHE A 455 -3.75 3.91 -19.99
C PHE A 455 -2.49 3.69 -20.85
N GLN A 456 -2.45 4.24 -22.06
CA GLN A 456 -1.33 4.11 -22.98
C GLN A 456 -0.04 4.71 -22.41
N PHE A 457 -0.14 5.90 -21.83
CA PHE A 457 0.97 6.54 -21.11
C PHE A 457 1.48 5.65 -19.97
N MET A 458 0.60 5.22 -19.04
CA MET A 458 1.02 4.42 -17.89
C MET A 458 1.62 3.08 -18.30
N ARG A 459 1.05 2.42 -19.30
CA ARG A 459 1.60 1.18 -19.88
C ARG A 459 2.97 1.40 -20.49
N SER A 460 3.16 2.49 -21.24
CA SER A 460 4.45 2.86 -21.85
C SER A 460 5.50 3.16 -20.77
N THR A 461 5.14 3.91 -19.74
CA THR A 461 5.99 4.21 -18.58
C THR A 461 6.41 2.93 -17.86
N LEU A 462 5.49 2.00 -17.61
CA LEU A 462 5.81 0.69 -17.03
C LEU A 462 6.78 -0.12 -17.89
N ARG A 463 6.66 -0.07 -19.23
CA ARG A 463 7.63 -0.72 -20.13
C ARG A 463 9.02 -0.11 -20.02
N LYS A 464 9.12 1.22 -19.92
CA LYS A 464 10.40 1.92 -19.71
C LYS A 464 11.04 1.50 -18.39
N ILE A 465 10.29 1.58 -17.28
CA ILE A 465 10.76 1.14 -15.96
C ILE A 465 11.12 -0.35 -15.98
N GLY A 466 10.37 -1.15 -16.71
CA GLY A 466 10.56 -2.58 -16.92
C GLY A 466 11.90 -2.98 -17.53
N ALA A 467 12.62 -2.04 -18.15
CA ALA A 467 13.99 -2.27 -18.61
C ALA A 467 14.96 -2.58 -17.46
N ARG A 468 14.66 -2.10 -16.25
CA ARG A 468 15.44 -2.33 -15.03
C ARG A 468 14.69 -3.14 -13.97
N LEU A 469 13.40 -2.90 -13.79
CA LEU A 469 12.57 -3.54 -12.75
C LEU A 469 11.69 -4.66 -13.32
N PRO A 470 11.95 -5.95 -13.00
CA PRO A 470 11.10 -7.06 -13.40
C PRO A 470 9.61 -6.88 -13.09
N GLN A 471 9.26 -6.31 -11.94
CA GLN A 471 7.85 -6.05 -11.59
C GLN A 471 7.14 -5.18 -12.63
N ALA A 472 7.77 -4.09 -13.06
CA ALA A 472 7.18 -3.17 -14.01
C ALA A 472 7.00 -3.83 -15.39
N ALA A 473 7.97 -4.67 -15.80
CA ALA A 473 7.86 -5.45 -17.02
C ALA A 473 6.68 -6.44 -16.96
N VAL A 474 6.51 -7.17 -15.84
CA VAL A 474 5.35 -8.06 -15.64
C VAL A 474 4.04 -7.28 -15.67
N ASN A 475 3.96 -6.16 -14.96
CA ASN A 475 2.77 -5.31 -14.93
C ASN A 475 2.39 -4.80 -16.34
N ALA A 476 3.37 -4.42 -17.16
CA ALA A 476 3.12 -4.00 -18.54
C ALA A 476 2.58 -5.14 -19.43
N ILE A 477 3.04 -6.38 -19.22
CA ILE A 477 2.52 -7.56 -19.91
C ILE A 477 1.07 -7.82 -19.49
N LEU A 478 0.77 -7.75 -18.19
CA LEU A 478 -0.58 -7.88 -17.65
C LEU A 478 -1.54 -6.86 -18.28
N LEU A 479 -1.15 -5.59 -18.37
CA LEU A 479 -1.97 -4.55 -19.02
C LEU A 479 -2.18 -4.82 -20.51
N THR A 480 -1.19 -5.40 -21.19
CA THR A 480 -1.33 -5.80 -22.59
C THR A 480 -2.37 -6.91 -22.76
N GLU A 481 -2.38 -7.89 -21.86
CA GLU A 481 -3.38 -8.95 -21.83
C GLU A 481 -4.78 -8.42 -21.47
N MET A 482 -4.89 -7.44 -20.56
CA MET A 482 -6.16 -6.79 -20.24
C MET A 482 -6.80 -6.12 -21.46
N VAL A 483 -6.01 -5.39 -22.25
CA VAL A 483 -6.48 -4.80 -23.52
C VAL A 483 -6.91 -5.86 -24.51
N ARG A 484 -6.14 -6.95 -24.62
CA ARG A 484 -6.50 -8.07 -25.50
C ARG A 484 -7.86 -8.68 -25.11
N ARG A 485 -8.18 -8.75 -23.82
CA ARG A 485 -9.50 -9.22 -23.32
C ARG A 485 -10.60 -8.19 -23.45
N LEU A 486 -10.27 -6.91 -23.32
CA LEU A 486 -11.20 -5.82 -23.55
C LEU A 486 -11.76 -5.89 -24.98
N MET A 487 -10.89 -6.19 -25.95
CA MET A 487 -11.23 -6.21 -27.38
C MET A 487 -11.65 -7.57 -27.93
N ASP A 488 -11.53 -8.65 -27.14
CA ASP A 488 -11.88 -10.01 -27.55
C ASP A 488 -13.21 -10.47 -26.91
N PRO A 489 -14.33 -10.46 -27.65
CA PRO A 489 -15.64 -10.85 -27.12
C PRO A 489 -15.70 -12.30 -26.65
N LYS A 490 -14.80 -13.20 -27.10
CA LYS A 490 -14.84 -14.64 -26.78
C LYS A 490 -14.13 -15.01 -25.47
N ARG A 491 -13.38 -14.10 -24.84
CA ARG A 491 -12.52 -14.40 -23.68
C ARG A 491 -12.95 -13.77 -22.34
N ARG A 492 -14.13 -13.15 -22.27
CA ARG A 492 -14.65 -12.51 -21.03
C ARG A 492 -15.02 -13.48 -19.90
N THR A 493 -15.21 -14.77 -20.17
CA THR A 493 -15.68 -15.75 -19.16
C THR A 493 -14.60 -16.22 -18.18
N ALA A 494 -13.32 -15.96 -18.44
CA ALA A 494 -12.25 -16.25 -17.51
C ALA A 494 -11.98 -15.03 -16.62
N ARG A 495 -12.72 -14.90 -15.50
CA ARG A 495 -12.18 -14.16 -14.35
C ARG A 495 -10.85 -14.84 -14.02
N VAL A 496 -9.75 -14.13 -14.19
CA VAL A 496 -8.51 -14.52 -13.52
C VAL A 496 -8.79 -14.25 -12.05
N SER A 497 -9.07 -15.31 -11.29
CA SER A 497 -8.70 -15.26 -9.88
C SER A 497 -7.20 -15.03 -9.88
N VAL A 498 -6.80 -13.85 -9.43
CA VAL A 498 -5.46 -13.67 -8.92
C VAL A 498 -5.52 -14.26 -7.53
N ASP A 499 -5.40 -15.58 -7.46
CA ASP A 499 -5.12 -16.29 -6.22
C ASP A 499 -3.63 -16.11 -5.86
#